data_AF-A0A2B4R5V1-F1
#
_entry.id   AF-A0A2B4R5V1-F1
#
_cell.length_a   1.000
_cell.length_b   1.000
_cell.length_c   1.000
_cell.angle_alpha   90.00
_cell.angle_beta   90.00
_cell.angle_gamma   90.00
#
_symmetry.space_group_name_H-M   'P 1'
#
loop_
_entity.id
_entity.type
_entity.pdbx_description
1 polymer ?
#
loop_
_entity_poly.entity_id
_entity_poly.type
_entity_poly.pdbx_seq_one_letter_code
_entity_poly.pdbx_strand_id
1 'polypeptide(L)'
;MGKTRYIEVVLREFYYKDVASRSVINARSALPWSCKRTILTQEVLRILLNCSRELRWEVVVAHFNHMMLRLQFSGYDQKFRKEVVRSALAAYNRLVELDANGEKPLYRPRGWKAHERARERTKRRDNWFRKGGYETVIFVPATPGSQIKRRGDAPMLTAFSAGLTERDHAEVRVDQKFRKEVVRSALAAYNRLVELDANGEKPLYRPRGWKAHERARERKKRRDNWFRKGGYETVIFVPATPGSQIKRWHMRKRKATEFQIKVFEQSATTLKAML
;
A
#
# COMPACT_ATOMS: atom_id res chain seq x y z
N MET A 1 21.28 56.02 -17.42
CA MET A 1 21.73 54.70 -17.91
C MET A 1 21.09 53.61 -17.06
N GLY A 2 20.12 52.87 -17.60
CA GLY A 2 19.44 51.79 -16.88
C GLY A 2 20.34 50.58 -16.73
N LYS A 3 20.54 50.10 -15.50
CA LYS A 3 21.31 48.88 -15.23
C LYS A 3 20.56 47.68 -15.83
N THR A 4 21.13 47.06 -16.86
CA THR A 4 20.68 45.76 -17.39
C THR A 4 20.76 44.73 -16.26
N ARG A 5 19.61 44.25 -15.78
CA ARG A 5 19.56 43.16 -14.81
C ARG A 5 19.67 41.84 -15.56
N TYR A 6 20.77 41.13 -15.36
CA TYR A 6 20.91 39.74 -15.79
C TYR A 6 20.05 38.86 -14.87
N ILE A 7 19.17 38.06 -15.47
CA ILE A 7 18.39 37.03 -14.76
C ILE A 7 19.13 35.71 -14.97
N GLU A 8 19.73 35.18 -13.93
CA GLU A 8 20.30 33.82 -13.97
C GLU A 8 19.17 32.80 -13.83
N VAL A 9 18.96 31.99 -14.86
CA VAL A 9 17.94 30.92 -14.88
C VAL A 9 18.64 29.58 -14.70
N VAL A 10 18.37 28.91 -13.58
CA VAL A 10 18.85 27.55 -13.33
C VAL A 10 17.94 26.54 -14.03
N LEU A 11 18.47 25.84 -15.03
CA LEU A 11 17.79 24.73 -15.69
C LEU A 11 18.13 23.40 -15.03
N ARG A 12 17.22 22.44 -15.11
CA ARG A 12 17.43 21.07 -14.61
C ARG A 12 17.15 20.05 -15.69
N GLU A 13 17.87 18.94 -15.62
CA GLU A 13 17.71 17.78 -16.50
C GLU A 13 17.48 16.51 -15.67
N PHE A 14 16.98 15.47 -16.33
CA PHE A 14 16.74 14.19 -15.68
C PHE A 14 18.07 13.48 -15.39
N TYR A 15 18.34 13.21 -14.11
CA TYR A 15 19.51 12.44 -13.72
C TYR A 15 19.20 10.96 -13.56
N TYR A 16 20.04 10.11 -14.15
CA TYR A 16 20.05 8.66 -13.96
C TYR A 16 21.37 8.25 -13.30
N LYS A 17 21.31 7.43 -12.25
CA LYS A 17 22.49 6.96 -11.53
C LYS A 17 23.24 5.91 -12.35
N ASP A 18 24.56 6.02 -12.43
CA ASP A 18 25.40 5.05 -13.16
C ASP A 18 25.31 3.63 -12.60
N VAL A 19 25.08 3.50 -11.29
CA VAL A 19 24.91 2.21 -10.60
C VAL A 19 23.53 1.57 -10.80
N ALA A 20 22.59 2.23 -11.47
CA ALA A 20 21.25 1.71 -11.63
C ALA A 20 21.18 0.61 -12.71
N SER A 21 20.30 -0.37 -12.51
CA SER A 21 20.19 -1.52 -13.41
C SER A 21 19.79 -1.10 -14.83
N ARG A 22 20.55 -1.61 -15.81
CA ARG A 22 20.24 -1.48 -17.24
C ARG A 22 18.89 -2.10 -17.60
N SER A 23 18.43 -3.10 -16.85
CA SER A 23 17.10 -3.69 -17.05
C SER A 23 15.99 -2.87 -16.40
N VAL A 24 14.84 -2.83 -17.06
CA VAL A 24 13.53 -2.53 -16.48
C VAL A 24 12.76 -3.84 -16.26
N ILE A 25 11.49 -3.75 -15.82
CA ILE A 25 10.58 -4.91 -15.70
C ILE A 25 10.70 -5.77 -16.95
N ASN A 26 10.98 -7.07 -16.78
CA ASN A 26 11.18 -7.94 -17.93
C ASN A 26 9.83 -8.17 -18.65
N ALA A 27 9.86 -8.22 -19.99
CA ALA A 27 8.70 -8.50 -20.81
C ALA A 27 8.05 -9.85 -20.46
N ARG A 28 8.83 -10.85 -20.03
CA ARG A 28 8.39 -12.19 -19.61
C ARG A 28 7.96 -12.30 -18.15
N SER A 29 8.02 -11.20 -17.37
CA SER A 29 7.57 -11.23 -15.97
C SER A 29 6.07 -11.55 -15.85
N ALA A 30 5.65 -12.08 -14.70
CA ALA A 30 4.25 -12.45 -14.43
C ALA A 30 3.27 -11.25 -14.36
N LEU A 31 3.78 -10.01 -14.47
CA LEU A 31 2.92 -8.83 -14.45
C LEU A 31 2.02 -8.75 -15.69
N PRO A 32 0.74 -8.38 -15.53
CA PRO A 32 -0.16 -8.13 -16.66
C PRO A 32 0.39 -7.07 -17.62
N TRP A 33 0.12 -7.23 -18.92
CA TRP A 33 0.59 -6.31 -19.97
C TRP A 33 0.12 -4.87 -19.77
N SER A 34 -1.12 -4.68 -19.30
CA SER A 34 -1.66 -3.36 -18.96
C SER A 34 -0.84 -2.69 -17.86
N CYS A 35 -0.48 -3.45 -16.82
CA CYS A 35 0.32 -2.95 -15.70
C CYS A 35 1.75 -2.58 -16.15
N LYS A 36 2.42 -3.45 -16.93
CA LYS A 36 3.74 -3.17 -17.53
C LYS A 36 3.71 -1.87 -18.34
N ARG A 37 2.72 -1.72 -19.22
CA ARG A 37 2.53 -0.52 -20.05
C ARG A 37 2.39 0.72 -19.18
N THR A 38 1.50 0.70 -18.19
CA THR A 38 1.29 1.85 -17.28
C THR A 38 2.58 2.22 -16.56
N ILE A 39 3.30 1.27 -15.97
CA ILE A 39 4.53 1.54 -15.24
C ILE A 39 5.58 2.17 -16.16
N LEU A 40 5.81 1.59 -17.33
CA LEU A 40 6.84 2.05 -18.25
C LEU A 40 6.49 3.41 -18.90
N THR A 41 5.21 3.68 -19.15
CA THR A 41 4.74 5.02 -19.56
C THR A 41 5.01 6.05 -18.48
N GLN A 42 4.77 5.72 -17.20
CA GLN A 42 5.06 6.64 -16.08
C GLN A 42 6.56 6.90 -15.94
N GLU A 43 7.42 5.92 -16.23
CA GLU A 43 8.88 6.11 -16.23
C GLU A 43 9.32 7.11 -17.30
N VAL A 44 8.78 7.03 -18.52
CA VAL A 44 9.07 8.01 -19.59
C VAL A 44 8.49 9.39 -19.24
N LEU A 45 7.28 9.44 -18.70
CA LEU A 45 6.66 10.69 -18.25
C LEU A 45 7.48 11.35 -17.14
N ARG A 46 8.07 10.56 -16.23
CA ARG A 46 8.96 11.06 -15.18
C ARG A 46 10.21 11.74 -15.73
N ILE A 47 10.77 11.25 -16.83
CA ILE A 47 11.89 11.90 -17.53
C ILE A 47 11.47 13.30 -17.98
N LEU A 48 10.33 13.42 -18.67
CA LEU A 48 9.80 14.71 -19.13
C LEU A 48 9.56 15.70 -17.98
N LEU A 49 8.91 15.24 -16.90
CA LEU A 49 8.57 16.09 -15.76
C LEU A 49 9.81 16.55 -14.96
N ASN A 50 10.93 15.84 -15.09
CA ASN A 50 12.18 16.15 -14.42
C ASN A 50 13.17 16.93 -15.31
N CYS A 51 12.81 17.26 -16.54
CA CYS A 51 13.51 18.24 -17.36
C CYS A 51 12.79 19.60 -17.29
N SER A 52 13.56 20.69 -17.31
CA SER A 52 13.01 22.03 -17.54
C SER A 52 12.39 22.12 -18.95
N ARG A 53 11.35 22.95 -19.11
CA ARG A 53 10.66 23.12 -20.41
C ARG A 53 11.53 23.82 -21.44
N GLU A 54 12.43 24.67 -20.95
CA GLU A 54 13.37 25.49 -21.71
C GLU A 54 14.64 24.70 -22.06
N LEU A 55 14.77 23.46 -21.56
CA LEU A 55 15.90 22.60 -21.89
C LEU A 55 15.83 22.25 -23.38
N ARG A 56 17.00 22.25 -24.03
CA ARG A 56 17.13 21.83 -25.42
C ARG A 56 16.56 20.43 -25.62
N TRP A 57 15.75 20.27 -26.66
CA TRP A 57 15.05 19.01 -26.91
C TRP A 57 16.01 17.83 -27.13
N GLU A 58 17.18 18.08 -27.71
CA GLU A 58 18.23 17.06 -27.92
C GLU A 58 18.64 16.37 -26.61
N VAL A 59 18.69 17.12 -25.50
CA VAL A 59 19.05 16.59 -24.17
C VAL A 59 17.95 15.66 -23.65
N VAL A 60 16.69 16.06 -23.80
CA VAL A 60 15.52 15.23 -23.42
C VAL A 60 15.47 13.95 -24.24
N VAL A 61 15.75 14.04 -25.55
CA VAL A 61 15.79 12.91 -26.48
C VAL A 61 16.88 11.91 -26.08
N ALA A 62 18.04 12.38 -25.60
CA ALA A 62 19.09 11.48 -25.12
C ALA A 62 18.61 10.57 -23.97
N HIS A 63 17.86 11.13 -23.01
CA HIS A 63 17.28 10.33 -21.92
C HIS A 63 16.21 9.35 -22.42
N PHE A 64 15.42 9.75 -23.42
CA PHE A 64 14.42 8.87 -24.05
C PHE A 64 15.09 7.70 -24.76
N ASN A 65 16.13 7.97 -25.54
CA ASN A 65 16.92 6.94 -26.22
C ASN A 65 17.51 5.96 -25.22
N HIS A 66 18.09 6.46 -24.13
CA HIS A 66 18.58 5.60 -23.05
C HIS A 66 17.45 4.71 -22.48
N MET A 67 16.27 5.26 -22.21
CA MET A 67 15.11 4.46 -21.74
C MET A 67 14.63 3.44 -22.80
N MET A 68 14.66 3.79 -24.09
CA MET A 68 14.28 2.88 -25.19
C MET A 68 15.25 1.71 -25.34
N LEU A 69 16.55 1.93 -25.09
CA LEU A 69 17.57 0.89 -25.05
C LEU A 69 17.33 -0.05 -23.86
N ARG A 70 16.96 0.48 -22.69
CA ARG A 70 16.61 -0.35 -21.51
C ARG A 70 15.38 -1.21 -21.74
N LEU A 71 14.34 -0.66 -22.39
CA LEU A 71 13.15 -1.42 -22.80
C LEU A 71 13.51 -2.54 -23.77
N GLN A 72 14.38 -2.28 -24.75
CA GLN A 72 14.85 -3.29 -25.69
C GLN A 72 15.62 -4.41 -24.97
N PHE A 73 16.54 -4.03 -24.08
CA PHE A 73 17.30 -4.97 -23.26
C PHE A 73 16.39 -5.85 -22.40
N SER A 74 15.29 -5.30 -21.89
CA SER A 74 14.27 -6.06 -21.13
C SER A 74 13.31 -6.90 -21.98
N GLY A 75 13.52 -6.97 -23.30
CA GLY A 75 12.78 -7.83 -24.22
C GLY A 75 11.50 -7.24 -24.80
N TYR A 76 11.31 -5.91 -24.77
CA TYR A 76 10.17 -5.26 -25.40
C TYR A 76 10.43 -4.97 -26.89
N ASP A 77 9.45 -5.26 -27.73
CA ASP A 77 9.50 -5.02 -29.17
C ASP A 77 9.39 -3.52 -29.52
N GLN A 78 9.65 -3.18 -30.78
CA GLN A 78 9.62 -1.79 -31.24
C GLN A 78 8.20 -1.19 -31.14
N LYS A 79 7.16 -1.98 -31.43
CA LYS A 79 5.77 -1.54 -31.36
C LYS A 79 5.40 -1.10 -29.94
N PHE A 80 5.68 -1.94 -28.94
CA PHE A 80 5.41 -1.61 -27.55
C PHE A 80 6.18 -0.38 -27.10
N ARG A 81 7.47 -0.27 -27.45
CA ARG A 81 8.29 0.91 -27.13
C ARG A 81 7.69 2.21 -27.70
N LYS A 82 7.24 2.18 -28.95
CA LYS A 82 6.57 3.34 -29.59
C LYS A 82 5.27 3.71 -28.88
N GLU A 83 4.46 2.73 -28.48
CA GLU A 83 3.21 2.97 -27.75
C GLU A 83 3.45 3.60 -26.37
N VAL A 84 4.50 3.16 -25.66
CA VAL A 84 4.91 3.73 -24.36
C VAL A 84 5.27 5.21 -24.53
N VAL A 85 6.11 5.55 -25.51
CA VAL A 85 6.53 6.94 -25.77
C VAL A 85 5.35 7.81 -26.18
N ARG A 86 4.52 7.36 -27.12
CA ARG A 86 3.31 8.09 -27.55
C ARG A 86 2.38 8.38 -26.37
N SER A 87 2.16 7.39 -25.50
CA SER A 87 1.31 7.54 -24.34
C SER A 87 1.88 8.55 -23.34
N ALA A 88 3.20 8.56 -23.14
CA ALA A 88 3.87 9.48 -22.24
C ALA A 88 3.82 10.92 -22.77
N LEU A 89 4.08 11.12 -24.06
CA LEU A 89 3.99 12.44 -24.70
C LEU A 89 2.56 12.99 -24.66
N ALA A 90 1.56 12.17 -24.98
CA ALA A 90 0.15 12.58 -24.88
C ALA A 90 -0.23 12.98 -23.45
N ALA A 91 0.23 12.22 -22.45
CA ALA A 91 0.00 12.55 -21.05
C ALA A 91 0.70 13.86 -20.64
N TYR A 92 1.93 14.08 -21.12
CA TYR A 92 2.69 15.30 -20.85
C TYR A 92 2.03 16.54 -21.48
N ASN A 93 1.66 16.46 -22.77
CA ASN A 93 0.98 17.56 -23.47
C ASN A 93 -0.30 17.98 -22.75
N ARG A 94 -1.12 17.00 -22.32
CA ARG A 94 -2.30 17.27 -21.49
C ARG A 94 -1.96 17.98 -20.18
N LEU A 95 -0.84 17.65 -19.54
CA LEU A 95 -0.44 18.34 -18.30
C LEU A 95 0.02 19.78 -18.59
N VAL A 96 0.68 20.02 -19.71
CA VAL A 96 1.08 21.36 -20.15
C VAL A 96 -0.15 22.21 -20.49
N GLU A 97 -1.14 21.66 -21.17
CA GLU A 97 -2.42 22.32 -21.45
C GLU A 97 -3.16 22.71 -20.16
N LEU A 98 -3.25 21.79 -19.20
CA LEU A 98 -3.90 22.06 -17.91
C LEU A 98 -3.17 23.12 -17.08
N ASP A 99 -1.85 23.22 -17.22
CA ASP A 99 -1.02 24.24 -16.59
C ASP A 99 -1.24 25.61 -17.26
N ALA A 100 -1.23 25.64 -18.59
CA ALA A 100 -1.50 26.84 -19.38
C ALA A 100 -2.91 27.39 -19.13
N ASN A 101 -3.90 26.51 -18.94
CA ASN A 101 -5.28 26.90 -18.61
C ASN A 101 -5.47 27.27 -17.13
N GLY A 102 -4.45 27.13 -16.28
CA GLY A 102 -4.52 27.38 -14.84
C GLY A 102 -5.35 26.35 -14.04
N GLU A 103 -5.85 25.30 -14.68
CA GLU A 103 -6.66 24.25 -14.05
C GLU A 103 -5.85 23.37 -13.10
N LYS A 104 -4.62 23.02 -13.50
CA LYS A 104 -3.72 22.18 -12.72
C LYS A 104 -2.27 22.53 -13.03
N PRO A 105 -1.52 23.04 -12.04
CA PRO A 105 -0.10 23.32 -12.23
C PRO A 105 0.69 22.05 -12.59
N LEU A 106 1.59 22.18 -13.56
CA LEU A 106 2.51 21.15 -13.99
C LEU A 106 3.43 20.77 -12.80
N TYR A 107 4.04 21.78 -12.19
CA TYR A 107 4.83 21.66 -10.97
C TYR A 107 3.98 22.05 -9.77
N ARG A 108 3.15 21.11 -9.32
CA ARG A 108 2.22 21.33 -8.22
C ARG A 108 2.95 21.65 -6.90
N PRO A 109 2.76 22.84 -6.30
CA PRO A 109 3.29 23.11 -4.98
C PRO A 109 2.51 22.33 -3.92
N ARG A 110 3.16 22.04 -2.79
CA ARG A 110 2.61 21.15 -1.74
C ARG A 110 1.20 21.55 -1.27
N GLY A 111 0.97 22.86 -1.11
CA GLY A 111 -0.30 23.43 -0.64
C GLY A 111 -1.44 23.42 -1.66
N TRP A 112 -1.14 23.26 -2.96
CA TRP A 112 -2.14 23.38 -4.01
C TRP A 112 -3.28 22.38 -3.84
N LYS A 113 -4.50 22.91 -3.70
CA LYS A 113 -5.75 22.17 -3.48
C LYS A 113 -5.64 21.05 -2.44
N ALA A 114 -4.85 21.25 -1.37
CA ALA A 114 -4.52 20.17 -0.43
C ALA A 114 -5.77 19.56 0.24
N HIS A 115 -6.70 20.39 0.70
CA HIS A 115 -7.95 19.95 1.32
C HIS A 115 -8.87 19.21 0.34
N GLU A 116 -9.04 19.75 -0.87
CA GLU A 116 -9.84 19.14 -1.94
C GLU A 116 -9.27 17.76 -2.32
N ARG A 117 -7.95 17.67 -2.53
CA ARG A 117 -7.26 16.39 -2.82
C ARG A 117 -7.39 15.38 -1.68
N ALA A 118 -7.37 15.83 -0.43
CA ALA A 118 -7.57 14.95 0.71
C ALA A 118 -9.00 14.40 0.74
N ARG A 119 -10.01 15.27 0.51
CA ARG A 119 -11.42 14.88 0.38
C ARG A 119 -11.63 13.91 -0.78
N GLU A 120 -11.05 14.18 -1.95
CA GLU A 120 -11.12 13.27 -3.10
C GLU A 120 -10.48 11.91 -2.82
N ARG A 121 -9.36 11.86 -2.10
CA ARG A 121 -8.72 10.59 -1.73
C ARG A 121 -9.63 9.75 -0.84
N THR A 122 -10.28 10.37 0.14
CA THR A 122 -11.27 9.71 1.01
C THR A 122 -12.45 9.21 0.17
N LYS A 123 -13.03 10.08 -0.68
CA LYS A 123 -14.12 9.69 -1.59
C LYS A 123 -13.74 8.52 -2.49
N ARG A 124 -12.53 8.50 -3.06
CA ARG A 124 -12.05 7.39 -3.90
C ARG A 124 -11.89 6.09 -3.12
N ARG A 125 -11.46 6.17 -1.85
CA ARG A 125 -11.37 5.01 -0.96
C ARG A 125 -12.75 4.48 -0.61
N ASP A 126 -13.70 5.35 -0.33
CA ASP A 126 -15.03 4.94 0.13
C ASP A 126 -15.93 4.50 -1.06
N ASN A 127 -15.72 5.09 -2.24
CA ASN A 127 -16.51 4.83 -3.46
C ASN A 127 -15.75 4.04 -4.55
N TRP A 128 -14.67 3.33 -4.19
CA TRP A 128 -13.82 2.63 -5.18
C TRP A 128 -14.60 1.67 -6.08
N PHE A 129 -15.65 1.05 -5.54
CA PHE A 129 -16.50 0.08 -6.23
C PHE A 129 -17.60 0.70 -7.10
N ARG A 130 -17.98 1.97 -6.84
CA ARG A 130 -19.08 2.64 -7.55
C ARG A 130 -18.75 3.01 -9.00
N LYS A 131 -17.47 2.89 -9.41
CA LYS A 131 -16.99 3.28 -10.75
C LYS A 131 -17.68 2.52 -11.89
N GLY A 132 -18.24 1.34 -11.63
CA GLY A 132 -18.99 0.54 -12.61
C GLY A 132 -20.51 0.60 -12.46
N GLY A 133 -21.06 1.57 -11.72
CA GLY A 133 -22.51 1.63 -11.43
C GLY A 133 -22.96 0.70 -10.29
N TYR A 134 -22.02 0.09 -9.56
CA TYR A 134 -22.31 -0.83 -8.46
C TYR A 134 -22.65 -0.09 -7.17
N GLU A 135 -23.70 -0.54 -6.47
CA GLU A 135 -24.15 0.05 -5.20
C GLU A 135 -23.45 -0.55 -3.97
N THR A 136 -23.04 -1.82 -4.05
CA THR A 136 -22.34 -2.54 -2.98
C THR A 136 -21.29 -3.52 -3.55
N VAL A 137 -20.46 -4.09 -2.68
CA VAL A 137 -19.46 -5.11 -3.06
C VAL A 137 -19.67 -6.36 -2.23
N ILE A 138 -19.63 -7.51 -2.89
CA ILE A 138 -19.54 -8.81 -2.25
C ILE A 138 -18.17 -9.40 -2.59
N PHE A 139 -17.42 -9.81 -1.56
CA PHE A 139 -16.15 -10.49 -1.75
C PHE A 139 -16.42 -11.99 -1.89
N VAL A 140 -16.07 -12.53 -3.06
CA VAL A 140 -16.24 -13.94 -3.39
C VAL A 140 -14.86 -14.62 -3.38
N PRO A 141 -14.72 -15.83 -2.81
CA PRO A 141 -13.46 -16.56 -2.85
C PRO A 141 -13.02 -16.88 -4.28
N ALA A 142 -11.71 -16.96 -4.50
CA ALA A 142 -11.15 -17.34 -5.79
C ALA A 142 -11.51 -18.80 -6.10
N THR A 143 -12.38 -19.00 -7.10
CA THR A 143 -12.80 -20.32 -7.57
C THR A 143 -12.19 -20.63 -8.94
N PRO A 144 -11.91 -21.91 -9.27
CA PRO A 144 -11.44 -22.29 -10.59
C PRO A 144 -12.33 -21.71 -11.69
N GLY A 145 -11.71 -21.07 -12.68
CA GLY A 145 -12.43 -20.40 -13.76
C GLY A 145 -13.30 -19.21 -13.35
N SER A 146 -13.22 -18.73 -12.10
CA SER A 146 -14.08 -17.67 -11.55
C SER A 146 -15.57 -17.99 -11.64
N GLN A 147 -15.96 -19.27 -11.50
CA GLN A 147 -17.33 -19.74 -11.69
C GLN A 147 -18.34 -18.99 -10.82
N ILE A 148 -18.05 -18.76 -9.53
CA ILE A 148 -18.98 -18.06 -8.64
C ILE A 148 -19.17 -16.59 -9.06
N LYS A 149 -18.09 -15.91 -9.47
CA LYS A 149 -18.20 -14.55 -10.00
C LYS A 149 -19.10 -14.51 -11.24
N ARG A 150 -18.86 -15.39 -12.21
CA ARG A 150 -19.63 -15.45 -13.46
C ARG A 150 -21.11 -15.81 -13.21
N ARG A 151 -21.40 -16.65 -12.21
CA ARG A 151 -22.77 -16.99 -11.80
C ARG A 151 -23.46 -15.84 -11.06
N GLY A 152 -22.73 -15.06 -10.26
CA GLY A 152 -23.25 -13.86 -9.60
C GLY A 152 -23.51 -12.69 -10.55
N ASP A 153 -22.85 -12.66 -11.71
CA ASP A 153 -23.12 -11.72 -12.80
C ASP A 153 -24.41 -12.08 -13.59
N ALA A 154 -24.92 -13.32 -13.47
CA ALA A 154 -26.26 -13.71 -13.88
C ALA A 154 -27.28 -13.36 -12.76
N PRO A 155 -28.59 -13.19 -13.02
CA PRO A 155 -29.55 -12.68 -12.03
C PRO A 155 -29.72 -13.65 -10.85
N MET A 156 -28.82 -13.55 -9.87
CA MET A 156 -28.72 -14.35 -8.65
C MET A 156 -29.48 -13.71 -7.49
N LEU A 157 -30.47 -12.85 -7.78
CA LEU A 157 -31.34 -12.26 -6.76
C LEU A 157 -32.49 -13.19 -6.34
N THR A 158 -32.79 -14.24 -7.11
CA THR A 158 -33.92 -15.17 -6.83
C THR A 158 -33.50 -16.49 -6.18
N ALA A 159 -32.24 -16.90 -6.24
CA ALA A 159 -31.81 -18.24 -5.79
C ALA A 159 -31.06 -18.27 -4.44
N PHE A 160 -30.48 -17.15 -4.00
CA PHE A 160 -29.69 -17.14 -2.75
C PHE A 160 -30.57 -17.21 -1.48
N SER A 161 -31.89 -16.97 -1.61
CA SER A 161 -32.86 -17.13 -0.52
C SER A 161 -33.38 -18.57 -0.37
N ALA A 162 -33.16 -19.45 -1.35
CA ALA A 162 -33.87 -20.75 -1.42
C ALA A 162 -32.99 -21.98 -1.17
N GLY A 163 -31.71 -21.84 -0.82
CA GLY A 163 -30.78 -22.98 -0.78
C GLY A 163 -29.63 -22.86 0.19
N LEU A 164 -29.88 -22.42 1.42
CA LEU A 164 -28.93 -22.58 2.52
C LEU A 164 -29.34 -23.82 3.32
N THR A 165 -28.43 -24.78 3.47
CA THR A 165 -28.66 -25.94 4.34
C THR A 165 -28.49 -25.52 5.81
N GLU A 166 -29.06 -26.25 6.76
CA GLU A 166 -28.98 -25.94 8.21
C GLU A 166 -27.53 -25.77 8.73
N ARG A 167 -26.54 -26.39 8.07
CA ARG A 167 -25.11 -26.23 8.38
C ARG A 167 -24.54 -24.88 7.94
N ASP A 168 -24.96 -24.38 6.77
CA ASP A 168 -24.53 -23.07 6.25
C ASP A 168 -25.12 -21.93 7.09
N HIS A 169 -26.34 -22.11 7.59
CA HIS A 169 -26.96 -21.16 8.52
C HIS A 169 -26.22 -21.04 9.87
N ALA A 170 -25.54 -22.11 10.32
CA ALA A 170 -24.75 -22.10 11.55
C ALA A 170 -23.42 -21.32 11.37
N GLU A 171 -22.68 -21.54 10.28
CA GLU A 171 -21.45 -20.79 9.98
C GLU A 171 -21.72 -19.30 9.74
N VAL A 172 -22.78 -18.97 9.00
CA VAL A 172 -23.20 -17.57 8.79
C VAL A 172 -23.63 -16.91 10.11
N ARG A 173 -24.29 -17.63 11.02
CA ARG A 173 -24.62 -17.13 12.38
C ARG A 173 -23.36 -16.85 13.21
N VAL A 174 -22.36 -17.71 13.15
CA VAL A 174 -21.09 -17.54 13.87
C VAL A 174 -20.34 -16.31 13.36
N ASP A 175 -20.28 -16.12 12.04
CA ASP A 175 -19.67 -14.94 11.42
C ASP A 175 -20.46 -13.66 11.72
N GLN A 176 -21.80 -13.70 11.71
CA GLN A 176 -22.62 -12.53 12.05
C GLN A 176 -22.51 -12.13 13.53
N LYS A 177 -22.37 -13.12 14.44
CA LYS A 177 -22.11 -12.89 15.86
C LYS A 177 -20.73 -12.25 16.06
N PHE A 178 -19.69 -12.79 15.40
CA PHE A 178 -18.34 -12.24 15.42
C PHE A 178 -18.30 -10.80 14.88
N ARG A 179 -18.95 -10.53 13.73
CA ARG A 179 -19.04 -9.17 13.17
C ARG A 179 -19.73 -8.19 14.13
N LYS A 180 -20.83 -8.59 14.76
CA LYS A 180 -21.52 -7.76 15.77
C LYS A 180 -20.63 -7.49 16.97
N GLU A 181 -19.87 -8.48 17.43
CA GLU A 181 -18.93 -8.34 18.54
C GLU A 181 -17.76 -7.41 18.20
N VAL A 182 -17.19 -7.54 17.01
CA VAL A 182 -16.13 -6.65 16.51
C VAL A 182 -16.64 -5.21 16.41
N VAL A 183 -17.83 -5.00 15.85
CA VAL A 183 -18.44 -3.67 15.73
C VAL A 183 -18.74 -3.08 17.12
N ARG A 184 -19.32 -3.86 18.03
CA ARG A 184 -19.56 -3.42 19.43
C ARG A 184 -18.25 -3.08 20.14
N SER A 185 -17.23 -3.89 20.00
CA SER A 185 -15.92 -3.63 20.61
C SER A 185 -15.27 -2.38 20.02
N ALA A 186 -15.41 -2.13 18.73
CA ALA A 186 -14.90 -0.94 18.07
C ALA A 186 -15.64 0.32 18.55
N LEU A 187 -16.98 0.26 18.65
CA LEU A 187 -17.80 1.35 19.19
C LEU A 187 -17.47 1.63 20.66
N ALA A 188 -17.34 0.60 21.49
CA ALA A 188 -16.94 0.76 22.89
C ALA A 188 -15.55 1.38 23.02
N ALA A 189 -14.60 0.96 22.18
CA ALA A 189 -13.27 1.57 22.16
C ALA A 189 -13.31 3.04 21.71
N TYR A 190 -14.14 3.39 20.74
CA TYR A 190 -14.32 4.77 20.28
C TYR A 190 -14.98 5.64 21.34
N ASN A 191 -16.08 5.19 21.94
CA ASN A 191 -16.79 5.93 23.00
C ASN A 191 -15.85 6.20 24.19
N ARG A 192 -15.05 5.21 24.58
CA ARG A 192 -14.02 5.39 25.60
C ARG A 192 -12.98 6.46 25.22
N LEU A 193 -12.61 6.57 23.95
CA LEU A 193 -11.69 7.64 23.51
C LEU A 193 -12.35 9.02 23.57
N VAL A 194 -13.65 9.11 23.30
CA VAL A 194 -14.42 10.35 23.43
C VAL A 194 -14.55 10.76 24.90
N GLU A 195 -14.83 9.83 25.80
CA GLU A 195 -14.87 10.07 27.25
C GLU A 195 -13.51 10.57 27.78
N LEU A 196 -12.42 9.92 27.37
CA LEU A 196 -11.07 10.33 27.80
C LEU A 196 -10.66 11.71 27.25
N ASP A 197 -11.20 12.11 26.10
CA ASP A 197 -11.00 13.43 25.51
C ASP A 197 -11.80 14.48 26.29
N ALA A 198 -13.07 14.19 26.58
CA ALA A 198 -13.95 15.03 27.39
C ALA A 198 -13.42 15.25 28.81
N ASN A 199 -12.84 14.21 29.42
CA ASN A 199 -12.23 14.28 30.75
C ASN A 199 -10.81 14.86 30.73
N GLY A 200 -10.26 15.22 29.57
CA GLY A 200 -8.92 15.79 29.41
C GLY A 200 -7.76 14.81 29.65
N GLU A 201 -8.03 13.54 29.94
CA GLU A 201 -7.01 12.52 30.21
C GLU A 201 -6.22 12.12 28.96
N LYS A 202 -6.90 12.01 27.81
CA LYS A 202 -6.28 11.64 26.54
C LYS A 202 -7.07 12.21 25.37
N PRO A 203 -6.43 13.06 24.53
CA PRO A 203 -7.10 13.67 23.41
C PRO A 203 -7.45 12.63 22.33
N LEU A 204 -8.64 12.78 21.74
CA LEU A 204 -9.14 11.95 20.65
C LEU A 204 -8.22 12.09 19.43
N TYR A 205 -7.83 13.33 19.11
CA TYR A 205 -6.84 13.65 18.09
C TYR A 205 -5.53 14.07 18.74
N ARG A 206 -4.60 13.12 18.84
CA ARG A 206 -3.32 13.34 19.54
C ARG A 206 -2.32 14.11 18.66
N PRO A 207 -1.89 15.34 19.04
CA PRO A 207 -0.81 16.02 18.35
C PRO A 207 0.53 15.31 18.58
N ARG A 208 1.47 15.47 17.64
CA ARG A 208 2.73 14.70 17.59
C ARG A 208 3.54 14.75 18.91
N GLY A 209 3.54 15.89 19.59
CA GLY A 209 4.27 16.13 20.83
C GLY A 209 3.58 15.63 22.11
N TRP A 210 2.29 15.27 22.07
CA TRP A 210 1.53 14.94 23.28
C TRP A 210 2.15 13.73 24.02
N LYS A 211 2.55 13.96 25.28
CA LYS A 211 3.20 12.99 26.18
C LYS A 211 4.28 12.14 25.50
N ALA A 212 5.07 12.72 24.60
CA ALA A 212 6.01 11.96 23.76
C ALA A 212 7.06 11.18 24.58
N HIS A 213 7.64 11.80 25.60
CA HIS A 213 8.64 11.18 26.48
C HIS A 213 8.04 10.05 27.33
N GLU A 214 6.87 10.27 27.92
CA GLU A 214 6.15 9.26 28.71
C GLU A 214 5.79 8.04 27.84
N ARG A 215 5.27 8.28 26.62
CA ARG A 215 5.00 7.20 25.65
C ARG A 215 6.24 6.44 25.22
N ALA A 216 7.38 7.13 25.07
CA ALA A 216 8.64 6.47 24.75
C ALA A 216 9.09 5.54 25.89
N ARG A 217 8.98 6.00 27.15
CA ARG A 217 9.24 5.18 28.34
C ARG A 217 8.29 3.99 28.43
N GLU A 218 7.00 4.18 28.21
CA GLU A 218 6.02 3.09 28.20
C GLU A 218 6.29 2.06 27.10
N ARG A 219 6.65 2.50 25.89
CA ARG A 219 7.03 1.60 24.79
C ARG A 219 8.26 0.77 25.15
N LYS A 220 9.27 1.40 25.76
CA LYS A 220 10.46 0.69 26.28
C LYS A 220 10.05 -0.35 27.32
N LYS A 221 9.28 0.04 28.35
CA LYS A 221 8.76 -0.90 29.36
C LYS A 221 7.98 -2.06 28.76
N ARG A 222 7.09 -1.80 27.79
CA ARG A 222 6.31 -2.84 27.11
C ARG A 222 7.18 -3.78 26.29
N ARG A 223 8.20 -3.26 25.61
CA ARG A 223 9.15 -4.06 24.84
C ARG A 223 10.00 -4.92 25.77
N ASP A 224 10.44 -4.38 26.90
CA ASP A 224 11.33 -5.10 27.81
C ASP A 224 10.54 -6.14 28.64
N ASN A 225 9.26 -5.89 28.93
CA ASN A 225 8.39 -6.77 29.74
C ASN A 225 7.27 -7.48 28.96
N TRP A 226 7.36 -7.57 27.63
CA TRP A 226 6.29 -8.11 26.78
C TRP A 226 5.88 -9.55 27.13
N PHE A 227 6.84 -10.34 27.60
CA PHE A 227 6.64 -11.75 27.96
C PHE A 227 5.94 -11.91 29.31
N ARG A 228 6.03 -10.93 30.22
CA ARG A 228 5.42 -10.96 31.56
C ARG A 228 3.89 -10.92 31.55
N LYS A 229 3.29 -10.53 30.41
CA LYS A 229 1.83 -10.56 30.22
C LYS A 229 1.33 -12.02 30.29
N GLY A 230 0.77 -12.40 31.44
CA GLY A 230 0.33 -13.76 31.77
C GLY A 230 1.03 -14.42 32.97
N GLY A 231 1.80 -13.67 33.77
CA GLY A 231 2.46 -14.19 34.99
C GLY A 231 3.82 -14.84 34.76
N TYR A 232 4.42 -14.65 33.57
CA TYR A 232 5.70 -15.25 33.22
C TYR A 232 6.89 -14.44 33.73
N GLU A 233 7.89 -15.13 34.28
CA GLU A 233 9.11 -14.54 34.82
C GLU A 233 10.23 -14.45 33.78
N THR A 234 10.25 -15.39 32.84
CA THR A 234 11.28 -15.48 31.81
C THR A 234 10.73 -16.02 30.49
N VAL A 235 11.50 -15.85 29.41
CA VAL A 235 11.16 -16.31 28.07
C VAL A 235 12.28 -17.18 27.50
N ILE A 236 11.91 -18.29 26.88
CA ILE A 236 12.84 -19.16 26.16
C ILE A 236 12.43 -19.19 24.69
N PHE A 237 13.42 -18.98 23.82
CA PHE A 237 13.27 -19.11 22.38
C PHE A 237 13.82 -20.46 21.93
N VAL A 238 13.02 -21.20 21.18
CA VAL A 238 13.31 -22.56 20.73
C VAL A 238 13.32 -22.57 19.20
N PRO A 239 14.23 -23.30 18.53
CA PRO A 239 14.19 -23.43 17.08
C PRO A 239 12.87 -24.05 16.60
N ALA A 240 12.36 -23.59 15.45
CA ALA A 240 11.20 -24.20 14.82
C ALA A 240 11.52 -25.64 14.39
N THR A 241 10.68 -26.58 14.82
CA THR A 241 10.78 -27.99 14.45
C THR A 241 9.48 -28.47 13.82
N PRO A 242 9.51 -29.51 12.95
CA PRO A 242 8.29 -30.08 12.39
C PRO A 242 7.28 -30.44 13.49
N GLY A 243 6.06 -29.93 13.35
CA GLY A 243 5.02 -30.11 14.36
C GLY A 243 5.31 -29.47 15.72
N SER A 244 6.25 -28.54 15.85
CA SER A 244 6.58 -27.87 17.12
C SER A 244 6.99 -28.80 18.26
N GLN A 245 7.68 -29.90 17.95
CA GLN A 245 8.03 -30.95 18.91
C GLN A 245 8.80 -30.40 20.12
N ILE A 246 9.82 -29.56 19.89
CA ILE A 246 10.67 -29.03 20.97
C ILE A 246 9.89 -28.04 21.85
N LYS A 247 9.04 -27.19 21.27
CA LYS A 247 8.15 -26.30 22.03
C LYS A 247 7.19 -27.09 22.93
N ARG A 248 6.57 -28.15 22.40
CA ARG A 248 5.66 -29.01 23.17
C ARG A 248 6.40 -29.71 24.31
N TRP A 249 7.62 -30.17 24.06
CA TRP A 249 8.47 -30.80 25.08
C TRP A 249 8.77 -29.83 26.23
N HIS A 250 9.19 -28.60 25.94
CA HIS A 250 9.40 -27.57 26.98
C HIS A 250 8.10 -27.20 27.70
N MET A 251 6.96 -27.11 27.00
CA MET A 251 5.67 -26.86 27.65
C MET A 251 5.25 -27.99 28.60
N ARG A 252 5.57 -29.26 28.27
CA ARG A 252 5.33 -30.41 29.17
C ARG A 252 6.25 -30.37 30.38
N LYS A 253 7.56 -30.12 30.19
CA LYS A 253 8.50 -29.97 31.30
C LYS A 253 8.19 -28.77 32.19
N ARG A 254 7.65 -27.67 31.63
CA ARG A 254 7.18 -26.51 32.40
C ARG A 254 6.14 -26.90 33.45
N LYS A 255 5.21 -27.82 33.13
CA LYS A 255 4.21 -28.27 34.11
C LYS A 255 4.82 -29.03 35.29
N ALA A 256 6.05 -29.54 35.15
CA ALA A 256 6.78 -30.27 36.19
C ALA A 256 7.73 -29.36 37.01
N THR A 257 7.84 -28.08 36.67
CA THR A 257 8.69 -27.09 37.37
C THR A 257 7.84 -25.92 37.86
N GLU A 258 8.18 -25.31 38.99
CA GLU A 258 7.45 -24.15 39.54
C GLU A 258 7.67 -22.85 38.73
N PHE A 259 8.66 -22.82 37.84
CA PHE A 259 9.01 -21.64 37.06
C PHE A 259 7.95 -21.26 36.00
N GLN A 260 7.52 -20.00 36.02
CA GLN A 260 6.59 -19.44 35.04
C GLN A 260 7.32 -19.01 33.76
N ILE A 261 7.64 -19.97 32.89
CA ILE A 261 8.40 -19.73 31.66
C ILE A 261 7.46 -19.61 30.44
N LYS A 262 7.65 -18.54 29.66
CA LYS A 262 7.01 -18.39 28.34
C LYS A 262 7.89 -19.02 27.25
N VAL A 263 7.37 -20.01 26.54
CA VAL A 263 8.10 -20.71 25.46
C VAL A 263 7.63 -20.18 24.11
N PHE A 264 8.57 -19.67 23.29
CA PHE A 264 8.30 -19.13 21.97
C PHE A 264 9.13 -19.86 20.91
N GLU A 265 8.52 -20.17 19.77
CA GLU A 265 9.26 -20.73 18.63
C GLU A 265 9.83 -19.63 17.77
N GLN A 266 11.11 -19.73 17.45
CA GLN A 266 11.76 -18.86 16.48
C GLN A 266 11.21 -19.17 15.10
N SER A 267 10.86 -18.15 14.32
CA SER A 267 10.49 -18.32 12.92
C SER A 267 11.69 -18.88 12.14
N ALA A 268 11.57 -20.08 11.56
CA ALA A 268 12.61 -20.69 10.73
C ALA A 268 13.01 -19.84 9.52
N THR A 269 12.12 -18.96 9.07
CA THR A 269 12.36 -18.05 7.95
C THR A 269 12.80 -16.69 8.46
N THR A 270 14.11 -16.48 8.56
CA THR A 270 14.65 -15.12 8.53
C THR A 270 14.38 -14.52 7.14
N LEU A 271 13.92 -13.27 7.06
CA LEU A 271 13.71 -12.53 5.80
C LEU A 271 14.93 -12.60 4.85
N LYS A 272 16.13 -12.77 5.40
CA LYS A 272 17.41 -12.94 4.68
C LYS A 272 17.56 -14.29 3.95
N ALA A 273 16.76 -15.30 4.32
CA ALA A 273 16.69 -16.60 3.65
C ALA A 273 15.57 -16.65 2.59
N MET A 274 14.75 -15.61 2.51
CA MET A 274 13.68 -15.44 1.52
C MET A 274 14.01 -14.38 0.46
N LEU A 275 15.16 -13.69 0.59
CA LEU A 275 15.73 -12.71 -0.35
C LEU A 275 16.97 -13.31 -0.99
#